data_AF-A0A819FHZ5-F1
#
_entry.id   AF-A0A819FHZ5-F1
#
_cell.length_a   1.000
_cell.length_b   1.000
_cell.length_c   1.000
_cell.angle_alpha   90.00
_cell.angle_beta   90.00
_cell.angle_gamma   90.00
#
_symmetry.space_group_name_H-M   'P 1'
#
loop_
_entity.id
_entity.type
_entity.pdbx_description
1 polymer ?
#
loop_
_entity_poly.entity_id
_entity_poly.type
_entity_poly.pdbx_seq_one_letter_code
_entity_poly.pdbx_strand_id
1 'polypeptide(L)'
;MIPTGVIVAVTNMTFVLGVPIDVLSSVILPGNPIGFLTLRTYTNSCQHLIINFLISFKIAHYMKIPPRITFYMLLICPMVAGIVQYITAIYLLNHVPNICTHENPSWKCLYVETLYIIDFMECSFVKTFGVGSIYFPLLFGLLLGLVLPIISWFLWKKFPNIKWLAFIHFPMILVATNNVPPAPAGEYTTWFLVGFIFNLILYRYAHAWWEKYAYVFSAAMSCGVAICGFIIFITLQNNNIKFPEWWGTGGPTRDGCPLEIANYSGYVVTD
;
A
#
# COMPACT_ATOMS: atom_id res chain seq x y z
N MET A 1 11.18 7.47 12.25
CA MET A 1 12.31 6.79 11.58
C MET A 1 12.91 5.65 12.40
N ILE A 2 13.46 5.86 13.61
CA ILE A 2 14.07 4.77 14.40
C ILE A 2 13.06 3.65 14.72
N PRO A 3 11.83 3.93 15.20
CA PRO A 3 10.88 2.87 15.52
C PRO A 3 10.43 2.08 14.28
N THR A 4 10.17 2.78 13.17
CA THR A 4 9.76 2.15 11.91
C THR A 4 10.84 1.28 11.31
N GLY A 5 12.11 1.69 11.39
CA GLY A 5 13.24 0.88 10.92
C GLY A 5 13.39 -0.42 11.71
N VAL A 6 13.20 -0.37 13.04
CA VAL A 6 13.23 -1.58 13.89
C VAL A 6 12.07 -2.51 13.56
N ILE A 7 10.85 -1.98 13.40
CA ILE A 7 9.69 -2.79 13.04
C ILE A 7 9.90 -3.47 11.69
N VAL A 8 10.35 -2.73 10.67
CA VAL A 8 10.67 -3.29 9.36
C VAL A 8 11.75 -4.38 9.47
N ALA A 9 12.79 -4.15 10.27
CA ALA A 9 13.87 -5.11 10.43
C ALA A 9 13.43 -6.44 11.06
N VAL A 10 12.41 -6.41 11.94
CA VAL A 10 11.89 -7.60 12.63
C VAL A 10 10.76 -8.28 11.84
N THR A 11 9.86 -7.49 11.26
CA THR A 11 8.61 -7.99 10.68
C THR A 11 8.62 -8.07 9.15
N ASN A 12 9.61 -7.45 8.52
CA ASN A 12 9.68 -7.23 7.07
C ASN A 12 8.46 -6.48 6.49
N MET A 13 7.67 -5.80 7.33
CA MET A 13 6.56 -4.95 6.91
C MET A 13 6.89 -3.48 7.13
N THR A 14 6.63 -2.67 6.10
CA THR A 14 6.81 -1.22 6.13
C THR A 14 5.60 -0.54 6.74
N PHE A 15 5.80 0.03 7.92
CA PHE A 15 4.82 0.92 8.54
C PHE A 15 5.11 2.37 8.15
N VAL A 16 4.12 3.04 7.57
CA VAL A 16 4.18 4.48 7.31
C VAL A 16 3.63 5.19 8.54
N LEU A 17 4.46 5.98 9.23
CA LEU A 17 4.05 6.81 10.38
C LEU A 17 3.25 8.04 9.93
N GLY A 18 2.56 7.97 8.78
CA GLY A 18 1.97 9.13 8.12
C GLY A 18 0.96 9.84 9.02
N VAL A 19 -0.02 9.09 9.53
CA VAL A 19 -1.17 9.64 10.25
C VAL A 19 -0.82 10.70 11.32
N PRO A 20 0.07 10.47 12.30
CA PRO A 20 0.40 11.51 13.29
C PRO A 20 1.05 12.75 12.69
N ILE A 21 1.85 12.59 11.62
CA ILE A 21 2.47 13.72 10.91
C ILE A 21 1.42 14.45 10.07
N ASP A 22 0.50 13.73 9.43
CA ASP A 22 -0.58 14.33 8.65
C ASP A 22 -1.52 15.13 9.55
N VAL A 23 -1.87 14.58 10.72
CA VAL A 23 -2.63 15.30 11.76
C VAL A 23 -1.87 16.55 12.19
N LEU A 24 -0.59 16.44 12.51
CA LEU A 24 0.21 17.61 12.91
C LEU A 24 0.25 18.67 11.80
N SER A 25 0.45 18.25 10.55
CA SER A 25 0.51 19.14 9.37
C SER A 25 -0.81 19.85 9.13
N SER A 26 -1.93 19.14 9.29
CA SER A 26 -3.28 19.68 9.15
C SER A 26 -3.60 20.75 10.19
N VAL A 27 -3.05 20.62 11.41
CA VAL A 27 -3.21 21.59 12.49
C VAL A 27 -2.32 22.82 12.29
N ILE A 28 -1.12 22.65 11.76
CA ILE A 28 -0.17 23.75 11.51
C ILE A 28 -0.62 24.61 10.31
N LEU A 29 -1.14 24.00 9.25
CA LEU A 29 -1.51 24.66 7.99
C LEU A 29 -3.00 24.46 7.64
N PRO A 30 -3.93 24.95 8.49
CA PRO A 30 -5.35 24.73 8.25
C PRO A 30 -5.81 25.43 6.96
N GLY A 31 -6.42 24.67 6.05
CA GLY A 31 -7.00 25.20 4.81
C GLY A 31 -5.99 25.57 3.71
N ASN A 32 -4.70 25.26 3.88
CA ASN A 32 -3.70 25.37 2.82
C ASN A 32 -3.31 23.95 2.31
N PRO A 33 -3.99 23.45 1.25
CA PRO A 33 -3.74 22.09 0.76
C PRO A 33 -2.34 21.93 0.18
N ILE A 34 -1.80 22.96 -0.48
CA ILE A 34 -0.45 22.91 -1.09
C ILE A 34 0.62 22.78 0.01
N GLY A 35 0.47 23.52 1.11
CA GLY A 35 1.35 23.41 2.26
C GLY A 35 1.29 22.04 2.94
N PHE A 36 0.08 21.49 3.09
CA PHE A 36 -0.11 20.15 3.64
C PHE A 36 0.56 19.07 2.77
N LEU A 37 0.29 19.10 1.46
CA LEU A 37 0.84 18.15 0.48
C LEU A 37 2.37 18.17 0.46
N THR A 38 2.99 19.33 0.53
CA THR A 38 4.47 19.44 0.55
C THR A 38 5.08 18.85 1.82
N LEU A 39 4.48 19.07 2.99
CA LEU A 39 4.99 18.54 4.26
C LEU A 39 4.81 17.01 4.36
N ARG A 40 3.65 16.51 3.90
CA ARG A 40 3.34 15.08 3.81
C ARG A 40 4.30 14.36 2.85
N THR A 41 4.46 14.89 1.63
CA THR A 41 5.36 14.30 0.63
C THR A 41 6.81 14.29 1.09
N TYR A 42 7.28 15.36 1.73
CA TYR A 42 8.61 15.38 2.33
C TYR A 42 8.77 14.28 3.38
N THR A 43 7.84 14.17 4.32
CA THR A 43 8.00 13.24 5.44
C THR A 43 7.85 11.77 5.02
N ASN A 44 6.79 11.44 4.27
CA ASN A 44 6.50 10.07 3.88
C ASN A 44 7.50 9.55 2.83
N SER A 45 7.82 10.35 1.81
CA SER A 45 8.75 9.92 0.75
C SER A 45 10.18 9.80 1.29
N CYS A 46 10.64 10.74 2.13
CA CYS A 46 11.97 10.63 2.73
C CYS A 46 12.06 9.41 3.65
N GLN A 47 11.02 9.10 4.43
CA GLN A 47 10.99 7.89 5.25
C GLN A 47 11.13 6.63 4.38
N HIS A 48 10.34 6.53 3.32
CA HIS A 48 10.38 5.38 2.42
C HIS A 48 11.75 5.23 1.75
N LEU A 49 12.31 6.34 1.26
CA LEU A 49 13.62 6.37 0.61
C LEU A 49 14.70 5.86 1.56
N ILE A 50 14.75 6.38 2.80
CA ILE A 50 15.83 6.03 3.73
C ILE A 50 15.74 4.55 4.17
N ILE A 51 14.54 4.00 4.39
CA ILE A 51 14.38 2.59 4.72
C ILE A 51 14.90 1.70 3.58
N ASN A 52 14.54 2.00 2.33
CA ASN A 52 15.02 1.25 1.17
C ASN A 52 16.53 1.39 0.94
N PHE A 53 17.09 2.57 1.22
CA PHE A 53 18.54 2.77 1.22
C PHE A 53 19.24 1.87 2.24
N LEU A 54 18.73 1.81 3.47
CA LEU A 54 19.29 0.95 4.53
C LEU A 54 19.24 -0.53 4.16
N ILE A 55 18.11 -0.99 3.59
CA ILE A 55 17.96 -2.36 3.10
C ILE A 55 19.00 -2.64 2.01
N SER A 56 19.16 -1.72 1.06
CA SER A 56 20.09 -1.87 -0.05
C SER A 56 21.55 -1.88 0.39
N PHE A 57 21.92 -1.04 1.37
CA PHE A 57 23.26 -1.08 1.97
C PHE A 57 23.55 -2.41 2.67
N LYS A 58 22.56 -2.98 3.37
CA LYS A 58 22.70 -4.27 4.03
C LYS A 58 22.90 -5.40 3.02
N ILE A 59 22.14 -5.40 1.93
CA ILE A 59 22.31 -6.36 0.82
C ILE A 59 23.69 -6.20 0.17
N ALA A 60 24.11 -4.98 -0.13
CA ALA A 60 25.42 -4.70 -0.73
C ALA A 60 26.58 -5.17 0.17
N HIS A 61 26.43 -5.01 1.48
CA HIS A 61 27.38 -5.53 2.46
C HIS A 61 27.47 -7.07 2.42
N TYR A 62 26.33 -7.78 2.35
CA TYR A 62 26.31 -9.24 2.18
C TYR A 62 26.93 -9.71 0.86
N MET A 63 26.76 -8.93 -0.20
CA MET A 63 27.34 -9.19 -1.53
C MET A 63 28.82 -8.76 -1.64
N LYS A 64 29.42 -8.23 -0.57
CA LYS A 64 30.81 -7.74 -0.52
C LYS A 64 31.11 -6.63 -1.53
N ILE A 65 30.12 -5.79 -1.84
CA ILE A 65 30.29 -4.64 -2.73
C ILE A 65 30.90 -3.48 -1.91
N PRO A 66 31.89 -2.72 -2.45
CA PRO A 66 32.49 -1.61 -1.73
C PRO A 66 31.45 -0.49 -1.46
N PRO A 67 31.39 0.05 -0.22
CA PRO A 67 30.32 0.94 0.23
C PRO A 67 30.27 2.28 -0.52
N ARG A 68 31.41 2.76 -1.04
CA ARG A 68 31.48 3.99 -1.83
C ARG A 68 30.69 3.87 -3.13
N ILE A 69 30.86 2.75 -3.84
CA ILE A 69 30.16 2.50 -5.10
C ILE A 69 28.66 2.35 -4.84
N THR A 70 28.29 1.59 -3.81
CA THR A 70 26.89 1.45 -3.39
C THR A 70 26.24 2.80 -3.08
N PHE A 71 26.94 3.69 -2.37
CA PHE A 71 26.42 5.03 -2.04
C PHE A 71 26.15 5.86 -3.31
N TYR A 72 27.09 5.92 -4.25
CA TYR A 72 26.90 6.66 -5.50
C TYR A 72 25.75 6.08 -6.33
N MET A 73 25.66 4.75 -6.46
CA MET A 73 24.58 4.11 -7.21
C MET A 73 23.21 4.37 -6.58
N LEU A 74 23.11 4.29 -5.25
CA LEU A 74 21.86 4.58 -4.54
C LEU A 74 21.45 6.04 -4.66
N LEU A 75 22.38 6.98 -4.87
CA LEU A 75 22.03 8.39 -5.10
C LEU A 75 21.61 8.65 -6.54
N ILE A 76 22.34 8.10 -7.52
CA ILE A 76 22.13 8.37 -8.95
C ILE A 76 20.88 7.65 -9.48
N CYS A 77 20.66 6.38 -9.11
CA CYS A 77 19.57 5.59 -9.67
C CYS A 77 18.18 6.18 -9.39
N PRO A 78 17.83 6.58 -8.15
CA PRO A 78 16.54 7.21 -7.86
C PRO A 78 16.37 8.57 -8.52
N MET A 79 17.45 9.35 -8.70
CA MET A 79 17.38 10.62 -9.43
C MET A 79 17.00 10.39 -10.89
N VAL A 80 17.66 9.46 -11.56
CA VAL A 80 17.34 9.09 -12.95
C VAL A 80 15.91 8.54 -13.04
N ALA A 81 15.54 7.63 -12.14
CA ALA A 81 14.19 7.07 -12.10
C ALA A 81 13.10 8.14 -11.91
N GLY A 82 13.32 9.09 -10.99
CA GLY A 82 12.39 10.19 -10.75
C GLY A 82 12.25 11.13 -11.95
N ILE A 83 13.35 11.43 -12.64
CA ILE A 83 13.31 12.24 -13.87
C ILE A 83 12.52 11.52 -14.97
N VAL A 84 12.80 10.24 -15.20
CA VAL A 84 12.09 9.45 -16.22
C VAL A 84 10.59 9.38 -15.89
N GLN A 85 10.24 9.09 -14.64
CA GLN A 85 8.84 9.01 -14.21
C GLN A 85 8.11 10.36 -14.40
N TYR A 86 8.77 11.48 -14.09
CA TYR A 86 8.21 12.81 -14.30
C TYR A 86 7.99 13.15 -15.78
N ILE A 87 8.98 12.85 -16.63
CA ILE A 87 8.87 13.05 -18.08
C ILE A 87 7.72 12.22 -18.65
N THR A 88 7.63 10.94 -18.27
CA THR A 88 6.54 10.06 -18.71
C THR A 88 5.18 10.58 -18.26
N ALA A 89 5.07 11.08 -17.02
CA ALA A 89 3.82 11.65 -16.52
C ALA A 89 3.38 12.87 -17.35
N ILE A 90 4.29 13.81 -17.63
CA ILE A 90 3.99 14.97 -18.49
C ILE A 90 3.61 14.54 -19.91
N TYR A 91 4.35 13.57 -20.47
CA TYR A 91 4.08 13.07 -21.80
C TYR A 91 2.65 12.51 -21.91
N LEU A 92 2.25 11.67 -20.96
CA LEU A 92 0.90 11.08 -20.92
C LEU A 92 -0.19 12.15 -20.77
N LEU A 93 0.00 13.14 -19.90
CA LEU A 93 -0.95 14.23 -19.70
C LEU A 93 -1.15 15.10 -20.95
N ASN A 94 -0.11 15.24 -21.78
CA ASN A 94 -0.17 16.08 -22.99
C ASN A 94 -0.66 15.33 -24.25
N HIS A 95 -0.42 14.01 -24.35
CA HIS A 95 -0.72 13.22 -25.55
C HIS A 95 -2.01 12.41 -25.45
N VAL A 96 -2.46 12.04 -24.25
CA VAL A 96 -3.70 11.25 -24.07
C VAL A 96 -4.85 12.22 -23.78
N PRO A 97 -5.81 12.41 -24.72
CA PRO A 97 -6.96 13.26 -24.47
C PRO A 97 -7.83 12.64 -23.39
N ASN A 98 -8.43 13.46 -22.52
CA ASN A 98 -9.39 13.04 -21.49
C ASN A 98 -8.84 11.91 -20.56
N ILE A 99 -7.57 12.00 -20.17
CA ILE A 99 -6.98 11.09 -19.17
C ILE A 99 -7.64 11.31 -17.80
N CYS A 100 -7.84 10.23 -17.03
CA CYS A 100 -8.46 10.26 -15.71
C CYS A 100 -9.94 10.74 -15.68
N THR A 101 -10.62 10.86 -16.82
CA THR A 101 -12.07 11.17 -16.85
C THR A 101 -12.91 9.89 -17.03
N HIS A 102 -14.19 9.95 -16.63
CA HIS A 102 -15.12 8.83 -16.79
C HIS A 102 -15.38 8.44 -18.26
N GLU A 103 -15.09 9.34 -19.20
CA GLU A 103 -15.31 9.15 -20.64
C GLU A 103 -14.32 8.15 -21.27
N ASN A 104 -13.13 7.99 -20.67
CA ASN A 104 -12.09 7.11 -21.16
C ASN A 104 -11.89 5.90 -20.25
N PRO A 105 -12.59 4.77 -20.51
CA PRO A 105 -12.51 3.61 -19.65
C PRO A 105 -11.12 2.94 -19.64
N SER A 106 -10.31 3.15 -20.68
CA SER A 106 -8.96 2.58 -20.80
C SER A 106 -7.91 3.27 -19.93
N TRP A 107 -8.11 4.56 -19.60
CA TRP A 107 -7.12 5.41 -18.92
C TRP A 107 -7.66 5.97 -17.60
N LYS A 108 -8.00 5.06 -16.67
CA LYS A 108 -8.52 5.40 -15.33
C LYS A 108 -7.38 5.64 -14.33
N CYS A 109 -7.50 6.67 -13.51
CA CYS A 109 -6.47 7.10 -12.54
C CYS A 109 -6.89 6.84 -11.09
N LEU A 110 -7.27 5.60 -10.78
CA LEU A 110 -7.83 5.23 -9.47
C LEU A 110 -6.92 5.61 -8.30
N TYR A 111 -5.62 5.33 -8.43
CA TYR A 111 -4.65 5.61 -7.39
C TYR A 111 -4.57 7.12 -7.07
N VAL A 112 -4.52 7.96 -8.10
CA VAL A 112 -4.39 9.43 -7.94
C VAL A 112 -5.66 10.04 -7.37
N GLU A 113 -6.82 9.62 -7.86
CA GLU A 113 -8.13 10.08 -7.40
C GLU A 113 -8.36 9.73 -5.91
N THR A 114 -8.07 8.49 -5.54
CA THR A 114 -8.18 8.02 -4.16
C THR A 114 -7.28 8.81 -3.22
N LEU A 115 -6.01 9.00 -3.60
CA LEU A 115 -5.07 9.79 -2.81
C LEU A 115 -5.53 11.23 -2.65
N TYR A 116 -6.06 11.85 -3.72
CA TYR A 116 -6.59 13.21 -3.66
C TYR A 116 -7.72 13.35 -2.64
N ILE A 117 -8.66 12.40 -2.62
CA ILE A 117 -9.77 12.39 -1.65
C ILE A 117 -9.25 12.25 -0.22
N ILE A 118 -8.32 11.30 0.02
CA ILE A 118 -7.71 11.08 1.34
C ILE A 118 -6.97 12.34 1.80
N ASP A 119 -6.12 12.91 0.95
CA ASP A 119 -5.32 14.08 1.26
C ASP A 119 -6.21 15.30 1.57
N PHE A 120 -7.32 15.46 0.86
CA PHE A 120 -8.30 16.50 1.14
C PHE A 120 -8.97 16.30 2.52
N MET A 121 -9.38 15.07 2.84
CA MET A 121 -9.96 14.73 4.14
C MET A 121 -8.99 15.00 5.30
N GLU A 122 -7.72 14.60 5.13
CA GLU A 122 -6.66 14.78 6.12
C GLU A 122 -6.23 16.25 6.27
N CYS A 123 -6.18 17.02 5.18
CA CYS A 123 -5.90 18.46 5.24
C CYS A 123 -6.92 19.21 6.13
N SER A 124 -8.16 18.71 6.19
CA SER A 124 -9.23 19.24 7.03
C SER A 124 -9.51 18.37 8.25
N PHE A 125 -8.51 17.69 8.82
CA PHE A 125 -8.68 16.71 9.90
C PHE A 125 -9.63 17.17 11.02
N VAL A 126 -9.47 18.40 11.51
CA VAL A 126 -10.30 18.97 12.61
C VAL A 126 -11.77 19.11 12.22
N LYS A 127 -12.07 19.40 10.94
CA LYS A 127 -13.45 19.51 10.44
C LYS A 127 -14.02 18.14 10.09
N THR A 128 -13.21 17.29 9.44
CA THR A 128 -13.62 15.96 8.98
C THR A 128 -13.83 15.01 10.15
N PHE A 129 -13.01 15.06 11.20
CA PHE A 129 -13.08 14.18 12.36
C PHE A 129 -13.51 14.89 13.65
N GLY A 130 -13.98 16.13 13.57
CA GLY A 130 -14.45 16.90 14.72
C GLY A 130 -15.75 16.36 15.35
N VAL A 131 -16.06 16.82 16.56
CA VAL A 131 -17.31 16.47 17.27
C VAL A 131 -18.51 16.91 16.44
N GLY A 132 -19.39 15.97 16.10
CA GLY A 132 -20.56 16.22 15.23
C GLY A 132 -20.39 15.81 13.76
N SER A 133 -19.20 15.34 13.36
CA SER A 133 -18.97 14.78 12.02
C SER A 133 -19.36 13.29 11.93
N ILE A 134 -19.75 12.85 10.72
CA ILE A 134 -19.99 11.44 10.39
C ILE A 134 -18.75 10.55 10.60
N TYR A 135 -17.54 11.11 10.49
CA TYR A 135 -16.29 10.37 10.66
C TYR A 135 -15.76 10.39 12.08
N PHE A 136 -16.41 11.09 13.02
CA PHE A 136 -15.99 11.13 14.43
C PHE A 136 -15.79 9.73 15.05
N PRO A 137 -16.65 8.72 14.78
CA PRO A 137 -16.47 7.39 15.32
C PRO A 137 -15.15 6.70 14.92
N LEU A 138 -14.54 7.07 13.79
CA LEU A 138 -13.28 6.46 13.33
C LEU A 138 -12.11 6.77 14.26
N LEU A 139 -12.16 7.88 15.01
CA LEU A 139 -11.15 8.20 16.03
C LEU A 139 -11.09 7.15 17.15
N PHE A 140 -12.20 6.46 17.46
CA PHE A 140 -12.18 5.36 18.43
C PHE A 140 -11.35 4.16 17.94
N GLY A 141 -11.09 4.06 16.62
CA GLY A 141 -10.16 3.09 16.07
C GLY A 141 -8.72 3.28 16.59
N LEU A 142 -8.31 4.51 16.89
CA LEU A 142 -7.00 4.78 17.52
C LEU A 142 -6.93 4.18 18.93
N LEU A 143 -8.00 4.34 19.72
CA LEU A 143 -8.10 3.76 21.06
C LEU A 143 -8.12 2.23 20.99
N LEU A 144 -8.85 1.66 20.03
CA LEU A 144 -8.86 0.23 19.77
C LEU A 144 -7.45 -0.28 19.44
N GLY A 145 -6.71 0.44 18.58
CA GLY A 145 -5.32 0.14 18.23
C GLY A 145 -4.35 0.21 19.43
N LEU A 146 -4.60 1.07 20.42
CA LEU A 146 -3.83 1.12 21.66
C LEU A 146 -4.18 -0.05 22.60
N VAL A 147 -5.46 -0.39 22.69
CA VAL A 147 -5.98 -1.39 23.64
C VAL A 147 -5.65 -2.82 23.20
N LEU A 148 -5.75 -3.14 21.91
CA LEU A 148 -5.50 -4.48 21.35
C LEU A 148 -4.14 -5.10 21.74
N PRO A 149 -2.98 -4.43 21.58
CA PRO A 149 -1.69 -4.99 21.97
C PRO A 149 -1.52 -5.12 23.50
N ILE A 150 -2.19 -4.28 24.29
CA ILE A 150 -2.18 -4.38 25.76
C ILE A 150 -2.95 -5.62 26.19
N ILE A 151 -4.12 -5.86 25.58
CA ILE A 151 -4.94 -7.04 25.78
C ILE A 151 -4.11 -8.30 25.45
N SER A 152 -3.45 -8.34 24.31
CA SER A 152 -2.66 -9.51 23.90
C SER A 152 -1.49 -9.79 24.84
N TRP A 153 -0.80 -8.75 25.30
CA TRP A 153 0.27 -8.88 26.30
C TRP A 153 -0.25 -9.44 27.64
N PHE A 154 -1.41 -8.95 28.09
CA PHE A 154 -2.02 -9.42 29.33
C PHE A 154 -2.49 -10.88 29.22
N LEU A 155 -3.11 -11.25 28.10
CA LEU A 155 -3.54 -12.63 27.81
C LEU A 155 -2.35 -13.60 27.79
N TRP A 156 -1.25 -13.22 27.15
CA TRP A 156 -0.03 -14.02 27.15
C TRP A 156 0.54 -14.22 28.56
N LYS A 157 0.54 -13.17 29.40
CA LYS A 157 1.03 -13.24 30.78
C LYS A 157 0.13 -14.08 31.69
N LYS A 158 -1.19 -14.07 31.48
CA LYS A 158 -2.16 -14.80 32.32
C LYS A 158 -2.27 -16.28 31.95
N PHE A 159 -2.05 -16.64 30.68
CA PHE A 159 -2.16 -18.01 30.19
C PHE A 159 -0.85 -18.54 29.59
N PRO A 160 0.20 -18.77 30.42
CA PRO A 160 1.51 -19.22 29.93
C PRO A 160 1.47 -20.62 29.28
N ASN A 161 0.45 -21.42 29.57
CA ASN A 161 0.28 -22.77 29.00
C ASN A 161 -0.08 -22.74 27.50
N ILE A 162 -0.55 -21.60 26.99
CA ILE A 162 -1.10 -21.47 25.64
C ILE A 162 -0.06 -20.81 24.72
N LYS A 163 0.79 -21.63 24.10
CA LYS A 163 1.93 -21.15 23.29
C LYS A 163 1.54 -20.35 22.03
N TRP A 164 0.34 -20.54 21.49
CA TRP A 164 -0.12 -19.84 20.29
C TRP A 164 -0.49 -18.37 20.53
N LEU A 165 -0.88 -18.00 21.76
CA LEU A 165 -1.14 -16.59 22.13
C LEU A 165 0.11 -15.71 22.01
N ALA A 166 1.31 -16.30 22.11
CA ALA A 166 2.57 -15.57 21.95
C ALA A 166 2.84 -15.12 20.48
N PHE A 167 2.22 -15.79 19.50
CA PHE A 167 2.44 -15.51 18.07
C PHE A 167 1.41 -14.54 17.48
N ILE A 168 0.41 -14.12 18.26
CA ILE A 168 -0.62 -13.17 17.79
C ILE A 168 -0.08 -11.74 17.93
N HIS A 169 0.29 -11.15 16.80
CA HIS A 169 0.72 -9.76 16.70
C HIS A 169 -0.40 -8.89 16.11
N PHE A 170 -1.23 -8.29 16.97
CA PHE A 170 -2.31 -7.39 16.54
C PHE A 170 -1.86 -6.22 15.65
N PRO A 171 -0.71 -5.56 15.89
CA PRO A 171 -0.24 -4.50 15.00
C PRO A 171 -0.06 -4.99 13.55
N MET A 172 0.44 -6.21 13.36
CA MET A 172 0.62 -6.79 12.01
C MET A 172 -0.71 -7.08 11.33
N ILE A 173 -1.70 -7.54 12.09
CA ILE A 173 -3.04 -7.80 11.58
C ILE A 173 -3.71 -6.50 11.13
N LEU A 174 -3.56 -5.42 11.91
CA LEU A 174 -4.13 -4.11 11.57
C LEU A 174 -3.40 -3.43 10.42
N VAL A 175 -2.09 -3.66 10.26
CA VAL A 175 -1.32 -3.12 9.13
C VAL A 175 -1.67 -3.82 7.81
N ALA A 176 -2.18 -5.05 7.85
CA ALA A 176 -2.58 -5.76 6.65
C ALA A 176 -3.57 -4.95 5.78
N THR A 177 -4.46 -4.17 6.40
CA THR A 177 -5.48 -3.38 5.68
C THR A 177 -4.99 -2.01 5.20
N ASN A 178 -3.69 -1.70 5.31
CA ASN A 178 -3.16 -0.36 5.01
C ASN A 178 -3.23 0.06 3.53
N ASN A 179 -3.50 -0.87 2.60
CA ASN A 179 -3.64 -0.57 1.17
C ASN A 179 -5.13 -0.40 0.75
N VAL A 180 -6.08 -0.50 1.69
CA VAL A 180 -7.49 -0.14 1.47
C VAL A 180 -7.70 1.32 1.89
N PRO A 181 -8.12 2.23 0.99
CA PRO A 181 -8.12 2.21 -0.48
C PRO A 181 -6.76 2.71 -1.03
N PRO A 182 -6.29 2.32 -2.25
CA PRO A 182 -7.06 2.05 -3.46
C PRO A 182 -7.13 0.57 -3.89
N ALA A 183 -6.56 -0.35 -3.11
CA ALA A 183 -6.55 -1.75 -3.48
C ALA A 183 -7.97 -2.33 -3.48
N PRO A 184 -8.40 -2.97 -4.57
CA PRO A 184 -9.70 -3.62 -4.65
C PRO A 184 -9.86 -4.77 -3.65
N ALA A 185 -11.10 -5.07 -3.28
CA ALA A 185 -11.39 -6.08 -2.25
C ALA A 185 -10.95 -7.49 -2.68
N GLY A 186 -10.95 -7.76 -3.98
CA GLY A 186 -10.46 -9.01 -4.57
C GLY A 186 -8.95 -9.26 -4.35
N GLU A 187 -8.14 -8.20 -4.24
CA GLU A 187 -6.70 -8.36 -3.97
C GLU A 187 -6.46 -8.93 -2.56
N TYR A 188 -7.29 -8.57 -1.59
CA TYR A 188 -7.15 -9.05 -0.22
C TYR A 188 -7.52 -10.52 -0.05
N THR A 189 -8.59 -10.96 -0.71
CA THR A 189 -9.02 -12.36 -0.65
C THR A 189 -8.02 -13.26 -1.36
N THR A 190 -7.50 -12.83 -2.52
CA THR A 190 -6.45 -13.56 -3.24
C THR A 190 -5.13 -13.56 -2.48
N TRP A 191 -4.72 -12.43 -1.89
CA TRP A 191 -3.52 -12.35 -1.04
C TRP A 191 -3.62 -13.30 0.16
N PHE A 192 -4.76 -13.34 0.85
CA PHE A 192 -4.98 -14.26 1.98
C PHE A 192 -4.96 -15.72 1.54
N LEU A 193 -5.61 -16.05 0.42
CA LEU A 193 -5.66 -17.41 -0.13
C LEU A 193 -4.26 -17.90 -0.53
N VAL A 194 -3.51 -17.09 -1.27
CA VAL A 194 -2.13 -17.42 -1.68
C VAL A 194 -1.25 -17.54 -0.44
N GLY A 195 -1.37 -16.60 0.51
CA GLY A 195 -0.67 -16.65 1.79
C GLY A 195 -0.94 -17.94 2.57
N PHE A 196 -2.21 -18.38 2.62
CA PHE A 196 -2.61 -19.62 3.27
C PHE A 196 -2.06 -20.86 2.57
N ILE A 197 -2.15 -20.93 1.23
CA ILE A 197 -1.62 -22.05 0.46
C ILE A 197 -0.10 -22.18 0.65
N PHE A 198 0.64 -21.08 0.50
CA PHE A 198 2.10 -21.11 0.56
C PHE A 198 2.64 -21.27 1.99
N ASN A 199 2.08 -20.54 2.96
CA ASN A 199 2.63 -20.52 4.33
C ASN A 199 2.03 -21.57 5.27
N LEU A 200 0.87 -22.14 4.96
CA LEU A 200 0.25 -23.16 5.82
C LEU A 200 0.20 -24.54 5.18
N ILE A 201 -0.22 -24.65 3.92
CA ILE A 201 -0.32 -25.94 3.23
C ILE A 201 1.07 -26.40 2.76
N LEU A 202 1.72 -25.63 1.89
CA LEU A 202 3.04 -25.97 1.34
C LEU A 202 4.10 -26.08 2.42
N TYR A 203 4.06 -25.21 3.43
CA TYR A 203 4.96 -25.30 4.58
C TYR A 203 4.80 -26.63 5.35
N ARG A 204 3.57 -27.12 5.52
CA ARG A 204 3.29 -28.35 6.30
C ARG A 204 3.51 -29.64 5.52
N TYR A 205 3.14 -29.67 4.23
CA TYR A 205 3.16 -30.90 3.42
C TYR A 205 4.39 -31.02 2.52
N ALA A 206 5.05 -29.91 2.16
CA ALA A 206 6.17 -29.88 1.23
C ALA A 206 7.28 -28.91 1.69
N HIS A 207 7.68 -29.02 2.96
CA HIS A 207 8.67 -28.13 3.57
C HIS A 207 9.99 -28.04 2.77
N ALA A 208 10.49 -29.17 2.24
CA ALA A 208 11.73 -29.20 1.47
C ALA A 208 11.65 -28.35 0.18
N TRP A 209 10.47 -28.28 -0.44
CA TRP A 209 10.25 -27.40 -1.59
C TRP A 209 10.13 -25.94 -1.15
N TRP A 210 9.36 -25.69 -0.07
CA TRP A 210 9.11 -24.35 0.44
C TRP A 210 10.41 -23.62 0.82
N GLU A 211 11.31 -24.26 1.57
CA GLU A 211 12.57 -23.67 2.01
C GLU A 211 13.47 -23.26 0.83
N LYS A 212 13.49 -24.05 -0.24
CA LYS A 212 14.36 -23.83 -1.38
C LYS A 212 13.79 -22.85 -2.42
N TYR A 213 12.48 -22.88 -2.63
CA TYR A 213 11.87 -22.22 -3.80
C TYR A 213 10.84 -21.14 -3.48
N ALA A 214 10.30 -21.04 -2.25
CA ALA A 214 9.22 -20.10 -1.96
C ALA A 214 9.61 -18.64 -2.23
N TYR A 215 10.79 -18.20 -1.78
CA TYR A 215 11.27 -16.84 -2.01
C TYR A 215 11.61 -16.55 -3.48
N VAL A 216 12.18 -17.54 -4.19
CA VAL A 216 12.47 -17.41 -5.63
C VAL A 216 11.18 -17.32 -6.44
N PHE A 217 10.18 -18.12 -6.07
CA PHE A 217 8.85 -18.08 -6.69
C PHE A 217 8.16 -16.74 -6.45
N SER A 218 8.23 -16.22 -5.23
CA SER A 218 7.70 -14.87 -4.93
C SER A 218 8.37 -13.79 -5.78
N ALA A 219 9.71 -13.85 -5.93
CA ALA A 219 10.42 -12.91 -6.79
C ALA A 219 10.03 -13.07 -8.28
N ALA A 220 9.86 -14.31 -8.74
CA ALA A 220 9.44 -14.61 -10.10
C ALA A 220 8.02 -14.08 -10.40
N MET A 221 7.08 -14.22 -9.46
CA MET A 221 5.72 -13.67 -9.60
C MET A 221 5.74 -12.14 -9.70
N SER A 222 6.52 -11.45 -8.86
CA SER A 222 6.65 -9.98 -8.93
C SER A 222 7.24 -9.52 -10.27
N CYS A 223 8.28 -10.19 -10.77
CA CYS A 223 8.84 -9.91 -12.09
C CYS A 223 7.85 -10.23 -13.21
N GLY A 224 7.11 -11.34 -13.09
CA GLY A 224 6.11 -11.76 -14.06
C GLY A 224 4.99 -10.74 -14.20
N VAL A 225 4.46 -10.21 -13.09
CA VAL A 225 3.44 -9.16 -13.11
C VAL A 225 3.97 -7.90 -13.80
N ALA A 226 5.19 -7.48 -13.52
CA ALA A 226 5.79 -6.30 -14.17
C ALA A 226 5.94 -6.48 -15.69
N ILE A 227 6.42 -7.65 -16.14
CA ILE A 227 6.57 -7.97 -17.57
C ILE A 227 5.21 -8.06 -18.25
N CYS A 228 4.25 -8.76 -17.66
CA CYS A 228 2.90 -8.88 -18.18
C CYS A 228 2.22 -7.51 -18.27
N GLY A 229 2.35 -6.65 -17.25
CA GLY A 229 1.82 -5.29 -17.25
C GLY A 229 2.40 -4.45 -18.38
N PHE A 230 3.71 -4.55 -18.63
CA PHE A 230 4.35 -3.86 -19.74
C PHE A 230 3.85 -4.35 -21.11
N ILE A 231 3.69 -5.66 -21.29
CA ILE A 231 3.14 -6.24 -22.53
C ILE A 231 1.69 -5.79 -22.73
N ILE A 232 0.85 -5.83 -21.69
CA ILE A 232 -0.55 -5.37 -21.73
C ILE A 232 -0.62 -3.89 -22.09
N PHE A 233 0.25 -3.06 -21.51
CA PHE A 233 0.31 -1.63 -21.81
C PHE A 233 0.57 -1.37 -23.30
N ILE A 234 1.61 -2.00 -23.87
CA ILE A 234 1.99 -1.80 -25.28
C ILE A 234 0.95 -2.37 -26.25
N THR A 235 0.41 -3.56 -25.94
CA THR A 235 -0.45 -4.28 -26.88
C THR A 235 -1.89 -3.80 -26.85
N LEU A 236 -2.43 -3.51 -25.66
CA LEU A 236 -3.85 -3.20 -25.45
C LEU A 236 -4.08 -1.72 -25.18
N GLN A 237 -3.48 -1.18 -24.10
CA GLN A 237 -3.78 0.18 -23.65
C GLN A 237 -3.34 1.25 -24.65
N ASN A 238 -2.16 1.10 -25.26
CA ASN A 238 -1.67 2.03 -26.27
C ASN A 238 -2.48 2.00 -27.58
N ASN A 239 -3.09 0.85 -27.92
CA ASN A 239 -3.89 0.66 -29.13
C ASN A 239 -5.40 0.86 -28.90
N ASN A 240 -5.81 1.32 -27.71
CA ASN A 240 -7.22 1.47 -27.30
C ASN A 240 -8.08 0.21 -27.50
N ILE A 241 -7.47 -0.98 -27.38
CA ILE A 241 -8.21 -2.25 -27.50
C ILE A 241 -8.87 -2.55 -26.16
N LYS A 242 -10.20 -2.64 -26.16
CA LYS A 242 -10.97 -3.04 -24.97
C LYS A 242 -10.74 -4.53 -24.70
N PHE A 243 -10.32 -4.85 -23.48
CA PHE A 243 -10.17 -6.23 -23.04
C PHE A 243 -11.55 -6.92 -22.94
N PRO A 244 -11.69 -8.20 -23.30
CA PRO A 244 -12.96 -8.91 -23.15
C PRO A 244 -13.40 -8.97 -21.68
N GLU A 245 -14.69 -8.81 -21.44
CA GLU A 245 -15.27 -9.01 -20.12
C GLU A 245 -15.34 -10.51 -19.80
N TRP A 246 -14.70 -10.93 -18.71
CA TRP A 246 -14.78 -12.29 -18.18
C TRP A 246 -14.83 -12.24 -16.66
N TRP A 247 -14.97 -13.40 -16.02
CA TRP A 247 -15.15 -13.52 -14.57
C TRP A 247 -14.03 -12.88 -13.73
N GLY A 248 -12.83 -12.67 -14.28
CA GLY A 248 -11.71 -12.01 -13.60
C GLY A 248 -11.49 -10.53 -13.93
N THR A 249 -12.25 -9.94 -14.85
CA THR A 249 -12.27 -8.47 -15.10
C THR A 249 -13.42 -7.75 -14.39
N GLY A 250 -14.23 -8.47 -13.60
CA GLY A 250 -15.28 -7.89 -12.75
C GLY A 250 -16.61 -7.55 -13.46
N GLY A 251 -16.70 -7.75 -14.79
CA GLY A 251 -17.90 -7.41 -15.56
C GLY A 251 -18.25 -5.91 -15.44
N PRO A 252 -19.50 -5.53 -15.08
CA PRO A 252 -19.89 -4.12 -14.92
C PRO A 252 -19.29 -3.43 -13.68
N THR A 253 -18.71 -4.20 -12.76
CA THR A 253 -18.02 -3.71 -11.55
C THR A 253 -16.52 -3.97 -11.67
N ARG A 254 -15.65 -3.22 -11.00
CA ARG A 254 -14.20 -3.46 -11.17
C ARG A 254 -13.76 -4.76 -10.52
N ASP A 255 -14.44 -5.15 -9.43
CA ASP A 255 -14.04 -6.30 -8.60
C ASP A 255 -14.96 -7.51 -8.71
N GLY A 256 -16.01 -7.44 -9.55
CA GLY A 256 -17.11 -8.41 -9.51
C GLY A 256 -17.96 -8.31 -8.23
N CYS A 257 -17.77 -7.24 -7.44
CA CYS A 257 -18.50 -6.98 -6.21
C CYS A 257 -19.55 -5.87 -6.43
N PRO A 258 -20.86 -6.18 -6.36
CA PRO A 258 -21.92 -5.18 -6.57
C PRO A 258 -21.97 -4.09 -5.49
N LEU A 259 -21.31 -4.31 -4.35
CA LEU A 259 -21.25 -3.36 -3.24
C LEU A 259 -20.13 -2.32 -3.39
N GLU A 260 -19.28 -2.41 -4.41
CA GLU A 260 -18.23 -1.41 -4.66
C GLU A 260 -18.83 -0.01 -4.93
N ILE A 261 -20.02 0.04 -5.53
CA ILE A 261 -20.74 1.26 -5.90
C ILE A 261 -21.71 1.69 -4.77
N ALA A 262 -21.80 0.90 -3.68
CA ALA A 262 -22.70 1.21 -2.59
C ALA A 262 -22.14 2.33 -1.70
N ASN A 263 -22.99 3.30 -1.36
CA ASN A 263 -22.66 4.32 -0.37
C ASN A 263 -22.56 3.71 1.04
N TYR A 264 -22.10 4.46 2.05
CA TYR A 264 -21.93 4.00 3.43
C TYR A 264 -23.22 3.39 4.06
N SER A 265 -24.38 3.72 3.50
CA SER A 265 -25.70 3.20 3.86
C SER A 265 -26.10 1.89 3.15
N GLY A 266 -25.23 1.34 2.30
CA GLY A 266 -25.48 0.12 1.53
C GLY A 266 -26.37 0.29 0.28
N TYR A 267 -26.65 1.54 -0.11
CA TYR A 267 -27.43 1.83 -1.32
C TYR A 267 -26.50 2.02 -2.51
N VAL A 268 -26.72 1.22 -3.56
CA VAL A 268 -26.07 1.37 -4.86
C VAL A 268 -26.77 2.50 -5.60
N VAL A 269 -26.06 3.60 -5.86
CA VAL A 269 -26.57 4.67 -6.73
C VAL A 269 -26.34 4.21 -8.16
N THR A 270 -27.37 3.64 -8.78
CA THR A 270 -27.41 3.44 -10.22
C THR A 270 -27.90 4.72 -10.86
N ASP A 271 -27.01 5.44 -11.55
CA ASP A 271 -27.42 6.41 -12.58
C ASP A 271 -28.02 5.67 -13.79
#